data_AF-A0A9D1AJR5-F1
#
_entry.id   AF-A0A9D1AJR5-F1
#
_cell.length_a   1.000
_cell.length_b   1.000
_cell.length_c   1.000
_cell.angle_alpha   90.00
_cell.angle_beta   90.00
_cell.angle_gamma   90.00
#
_symmetry.space_group_name_H-M   'P 1'
#
loop_
_entity.id
_entity.type
_entity.pdbx_description
1 polymer ?
#
loop_
_entity_poly.entity_id
_entity_poly.type
_entity_poly.pdbx_seq_one_letter_code
_entity_poly.pdbx_strand_id
1 'polypeptide(L)'
;MRKLKKIVAILAAAALSVTLFAGCGNGGSNGGDTQAVKMINIPLTDEQYAFGVDKDQPELLEQVNQFIADIKSDGTLEEILNKYFEGGTPEAVVSAELDTSKDQLVVATNAAFEPFEYTLSTGNEYYGVDMELAKLLADRLDKELVIQNMNFDAVCLSVGQHQCD
;
A
#
# COMPACT_ATOMS: atom_id res chain seq x y z
N MET A 1 70.31 -23.35 18.09
CA MET A 1 71.00 -24.59 17.64
C MET A 1 69.99 -25.73 17.62
N ARG A 2 69.87 -26.38 16.45
CA ARG A 2 69.61 -27.80 16.21
C ARG A 2 68.64 -28.56 17.13
N LYS A 3 67.52 -28.94 16.48
CA LYS A 3 67.03 -30.33 16.33
C LYS A 3 66.89 -31.16 17.60
N LEU A 4 65.65 -31.54 17.92
CA LEU A 4 65.28 -32.89 18.37
C LEU A 4 63.76 -32.93 18.57
N LYS A 5 62.98 -33.92 18.16
CA LYS A 5 63.07 -35.09 17.29
C LYS A 5 61.60 -35.54 17.21
N LYS A 6 61.12 -35.82 15.99
CA LYS A 6 60.39 -37.03 15.59
C LYS A 6 59.36 -37.57 16.61
N ILE A 7 58.10 -37.77 16.25
CA ILE A 7 57.61 -39.06 15.75
C ILE A 7 56.11 -38.88 15.38
N VAL A 8 55.77 -39.02 14.09
CA VAL A 8 54.87 -40.06 13.54
C VAL A 8 53.41 -39.59 13.49
N ALA A 9 52.94 -39.21 12.30
CA ALA A 9 52.22 -40.04 11.33
C ALA A 9 50.74 -40.20 11.72
N ILE A 10 49.82 -39.45 11.09
CA ILE A 10 49.18 -39.73 9.78
C ILE A 10 47.91 -40.59 9.95
N LEU A 11 46.80 -39.89 9.69
CA LEU A 11 45.59 -40.29 8.95
C LEU A 11 44.43 -41.02 9.63
N ALA A 12 43.28 -40.39 9.35
CA ALA A 12 41.96 -40.96 9.05
C ALA A 12 41.04 -41.31 10.22
N ALA A 13 40.42 -40.26 10.78
CA ALA A 13 39.05 -40.35 11.27
C ALA A 13 38.22 -39.28 10.53
N ALA A 14 37.51 -39.70 9.49
CA ALA A 14 36.42 -38.93 8.90
C ALA A 14 35.13 -39.31 9.62
N ALA A 15 34.49 -38.36 10.30
CA ALA A 15 33.03 -38.31 10.47
C ALA A 15 32.62 -36.99 11.14
N LEU A 16 31.81 -36.20 10.40
CA LEU A 16 31.02 -35.02 10.81
C LEU A 16 31.83 -33.82 11.35
N SER A 17 31.69 -32.59 10.87
CA SER A 17 30.48 -31.92 10.39
C SER A 17 30.83 -30.53 9.81
N VAL A 18 30.16 -30.19 8.70
CA VAL A 18 29.81 -28.84 8.22
C VAL A 18 30.96 -27.90 7.81
N THR A 19 31.22 -27.89 6.51
CA THR A 19 31.77 -26.72 5.79
C THR A 19 30.73 -25.60 5.69
N LEU A 20 31.22 -24.39 5.95
CA LEU A 20 30.60 -23.07 5.85
C LEU A 20 29.77 -22.82 4.59
N PHE A 21 28.73 -21.97 4.68
CA PHE A 21 28.75 -20.58 4.16
C PHE A 21 27.48 -19.79 4.53
N ALA A 22 27.71 -18.56 5.00
CA ALA A 22 26.89 -17.33 5.00
C ALA A 22 25.34 -17.38 5.15
N GLY A 23 24.82 -16.64 6.14
CA GLY A 23 23.42 -16.20 6.18
C GLY A 23 23.08 -15.44 7.46
N CYS A 24 22.56 -14.21 7.31
CA CYS A 24 22.17 -13.26 8.34
C CYS A 24 21.37 -13.88 9.50
N GLY A 25 21.69 -13.50 10.74
CA GLY A 25 20.89 -13.88 11.90
C GLY A 25 21.54 -13.53 13.23
N ASN A 26 21.16 -12.37 13.75
CA ASN A 26 21.00 -12.01 15.17
C ASN A 26 22.06 -12.42 16.21
N GLY A 27 22.61 -11.42 16.92
CA GLY A 27 23.12 -11.60 18.29
C GLY A 27 24.55 -11.13 18.50
N GLY A 28 24.69 -9.89 18.96
CA GLY A 28 25.96 -9.35 19.44
C GLY A 28 25.72 -8.17 20.37
N SER A 29 25.57 -8.46 21.66
CA SER A 29 25.54 -7.46 22.73
C SER A 29 26.72 -6.50 22.64
N ASN A 30 26.43 -5.21 22.58
CA ASN A 30 27.33 -4.17 23.06
C ASN A 30 26.49 -3.08 23.72
N GLY A 31 26.85 -2.77 24.96
CA GLY A 31 26.16 -1.82 25.82
C GLY A 31 26.16 -0.41 25.24
N GLY A 32 24.96 0.03 24.88
CA GLY A 32 24.49 1.40 24.93
C GLY A 32 23.08 1.31 25.48
N ASP A 33 22.70 2.22 26.35
CA ASP A 33 21.38 2.26 27.02
C ASP A 33 20.29 2.64 26.00
N THR A 34 20.06 1.76 25.01
CA THR A 34 19.00 1.93 24.01
C THR A 34 17.72 1.54 24.71
N GLN A 35 16.99 2.55 25.18
CA GLN A 35 15.64 2.39 25.73
C GLN A 35 14.85 1.41 24.85
N ALA A 36 14.56 0.22 25.39
CA ALA A 36 13.79 -0.79 24.70
C ALA A 36 12.40 -0.22 24.43
N VAL A 37 12.15 0.23 23.21
CA VAL A 37 10.84 0.71 22.79
C VAL A 37 9.89 -0.47 22.85
N LYS A 38 8.99 -0.47 23.84
CA LYS A 38 7.89 -1.43 23.87
C LYS A 38 6.83 -0.95 22.90
N MET A 39 6.69 -1.67 21.79
CA MET A 39 5.50 -1.54 20.94
C MET A 39 4.30 -2.02 21.74
N ILE A 40 3.47 -1.08 22.16
CA ILE A 40 2.21 -1.38 22.82
C ILE A 40 1.18 -1.52 21.69
N ASN A 41 0.70 -2.74 21.45
CA ASN A 41 -0.32 -3.02 20.43
C ASN A 41 -1.72 -2.67 20.96
N ILE A 42 -1.92 -1.39 21.27
CA ILE A 42 -3.23 -0.83 21.60
C ILE A 42 -3.66 0.03 20.41
N PRO A 43 -4.80 -0.25 19.75
CA PRO A 43 -5.35 0.65 18.75
C PRO A 43 -5.64 1.99 19.44
N LEU A 44 -4.92 3.04 19.00
CA LEU A 44 -5.06 4.38 19.57
C LEU A 44 -6.34 5.06 19.07
N THR A 45 -6.77 4.70 17.85
CA THR A 45 -7.96 5.21 17.17
C THR A 45 -8.64 4.08 16.40
N ASP A 46 -9.96 4.21 16.22
CA ASP A 46 -10.75 3.42 15.27
C ASP A 46 -11.19 4.39 14.17
N GLU A 47 -10.54 4.31 13.02
CA GLU A 47 -10.74 5.22 11.89
C GLU A 47 -11.58 4.52 10.82
N GLN A 48 -12.72 5.13 10.50
CA GLN A 48 -13.59 4.66 9.44
C GLN A 48 -13.33 5.45 8.16
N TYR A 49 -12.97 4.73 7.11
CA TYR A 49 -12.77 5.27 5.77
C TYR A 49 -14.04 5.11 4.93
N ALA A 50 -14.31 6.07 4.06
CA ALA A 50 -15.50 6.11 3.23
C ALA A 50 -15.25 6.86 1.92
N PHE A 51 -15.99 6.50 0.87
CA PHE A 51 -16.18 7.34 -0.29
C PHE A 51 -17.21 8.43 0.02
N GLY A 52 -16.84 9.68 -0.17
CA GLY A 52 -17.77 10.80 -0.18
C GLY A 52 -18.48 10.87 -1.53
N VAL A 53 -19.78 11.18 -1.52
CA VAL A 53 -20.58 11.47 -2.72
C VAL A 53 -21.43 12.69 -2.45
N ASP A 54 -21.85 13.38 -3.51
CA ASP A 54 -22.78 14.48 -3.38
C ASP A 54 -24.12 14.02 -2.74
N LYS A 55 -24.65 14.84 -1.82
CA LYS A 55 -25.94 14.60 -1.15
C LYS A 55 -27.11 14.57 -2.13
N ASP A 56 -26.98 15.23 -3.27
CA ASP A 56 -27.99 15.27 -4.32
C ASP A 56 -27.86 14.11 -5.32
N GLN A 57 -26.97 13.12 -5.07
CA GLN A 57 -26.78 11.93 -5.89
C GLN A 57 -27.08 10.61 -5.13
N PRO A 58 -28.34 10.35 -4.74
CA PRO A 58 -28.70 9.14 -3.98
C PRO A 58 -28.48 7.83 -4.76
N GLU A 59 -28.56 7.86 -6.09
CA GLU A 59 -28.30 6.68 -6.92
C GLU A 59 -26.81 6.30 -6.92
N LEU A 60 -25.91 7.29 -7.00
CA LEU A 60 -24.48 7.04 -6.89
C LEU A 60 -24.14 6.50 -5.51
N LEU A 61 -24.73 7.07 -4.44
CA LEU A 61 -24.56 6.57 -3.08
C LEU A 61 -24.93 5.08 -2.96
N GLU A 62 -26.05 4.66 -3.53
CA GLU A 62 -26.47 3.26 -3.51
C GLU A 62 -25.48 2.36 -4.26
N GLN A 63 -25.05 2.79 -5.46
CA GLN A 63 -24.08 2.05 -6.27
C GLN A 63 -22.72 1.91 -5.57
N VAL A 64 -22.23 2.98 -4.95
CA VAL A 64 -20.99 2.98 -4.16
C VAL A 64 -21.10 2.05 -2.96
N ASN A 65 -22.20 2.10 -2.21
CA ASN A 65 -22.40 1.21 -1.07
C ASN A 65 -22.46 -0.26 -1.50
N GLN A 66 -23.13 -0.57 -2.61
CA GLN A 66 -23.17 -1.94 -3.15
C GLN A 66 -21.79 -2.38 -3.63
N PHE A 67 -21.04 -1.51 -4.33
CA PHE A 67 -19.67 -1.77 -4.73
C PHE A 67 -18.79 -2.14 -3.52
N ILE A 68 -18.81 -1.32 -2.47
CA ILE A 68 -18.04 -1.55 -1.23
C ILE A 68 -18.44 -2.89 -0.58
N ALA A 69 -19.73 -3.21 -0.53
CA ALA A 69 -20.21 -4.47 0.04
C ALA A 69 -19.68 -5.67 -0.76
N ASP A 70 -19.69 -5.58 -2.08
CA ASP A 70 -19.25 -6.67 -2.97
C ASP A 70 -17.75 -6.90 -2.85
N ILE A 71 -16.90 -5.86 -2.97
CA ILE A 71 -15.44 -6.01 -2.87
C ILE A 71 -14.97 -6.46 -1.48
N LYS A 72 -15.77 -6.20 -0.45
CA LYS A 72 -15.55 -6.74 0.90
C LYS A 72 -15.91 -8.21 0.99
N SER A 73 -16.99 -8.61 0.32
CA SER A 73 -17.49 -9.99 0.36
C SER A 73 -16.69 -10.94 -0.52
N ASP A 74 -16.13 -10.47 -1.63
CA ASP A 74 -15.40 -11.32 -2.58
C ASP A 74 -13.88 -11.36 -2.34
N GLY A 75 -13.37 -10.53 -1.43
CA GLY A 75 -11.95 -10.47 -1.06
C GLY A 75 -11.13 -9.45 -1.84
N THR A 76 -11.69 -8.79 -2.85
CA THR A 76 -10.97 -7.81 -3.67
C THR A 76 -10.36 -6.68 -2.83
N LEU A 77 -11.11 -6.18 -1.83
CA LEU A 77 -10.58 -5.15 -0.92
C LEU A 77 -9.38 -5.67 -0.13
N GLU A 78 -9.43 -6.91 0.37
CA GLU A 78 -8.33 -7.52 1.11
C GLU A 78 -7.10 -7.72 0.22
N GLU A 79 -7.27 -8.14 -1.03
CA GLU A 79 -6.19 -8.28 -1.99
C GLU A 79 -5.47 -6.94 -2.26
N ILE A 80 -6.22 -5.85 -2.44
CA ILE A 80 -5.65 -4.51 -2.61
C ILE A 80 -4.91 -4.09 -1.35
N LEU A 81 -5.51 -4.23 -0.17
CA LEU A 81 -4.84 -3.87 1.09
C LEU A 81 -3.54 -4.67 1.27
N ASN A 82 -3.56 -5.98 1.04
CA ASN A 82 -2.36 -6.82 1.17
C ASN A 82 -1.25 -6.38 0.19
N LYS A 83 -1.61 -5.95 -1.02
CA LYS A 83 -0.65 -5.38 -1.99
C LYS A 83 0.16 -4.22 -1.38
N TYR A 84 -0.50 -3.32 -0.65
CA TYR A 84 0.15 -2.13 -0.10
C TYR A 84 0.77 -2.34 1.29
N PHE A 85 0.23 -3.23 2.11
CA PHE A 85 0.68 -3.43 3.49
C PHE A 85 1.61 -4.64 3.69
N GLU A 86 1.67 -5.58 2.75
CA GLU A 86 2.56 -6.76 2.81
C GLU A 86 3.76 -6.67 1.85
N GLY A 87 4.02 -5.48 1.30
CA GLY A 87 5.19 -5.23 0.44
C GLY A 87 5.04 -5.70 -1.00
N GLY A 88 3.80 -5.74 -1.50
CA GLY A 88 3.53 -5.88 -2.94
C GLY A 88 3.98 -4.66 -3.73
N THR A 89 3.88 -4.75 -5.06
CA THR A 89 4.24 -3.65 -5.96
C THR A 89 3.00 -2.80 -6.23
N PRO A 90 3.03 -1.48 -5.94
CA PRO A 90 1.96 -0.56 -6.28
C PRO A 90 1.66 -0.56 -7.79
N GLU A 91 0.38 -0.47 -8.14
CA GLU A 91 -0.07 -0.34 -9.52
C GLU A 91 -0.38 1.13 -9.85
N ALA A 92 -0.02 1.56 -11.06
CA ALA A 92 -0.32 2.91 -11.53
C ALA A 92 -1.75 2.97 -12.06
N VAL A 93 -2.55 3.88 -11.52
CA VAL A 93 -3.86 4.25 -12.03
C VAL A 93 -3.73 5.50 -12.88
N VAL A 94 -4.00 5.35 -14.18
CA VAL A 94 -3.91 6.45 -15.15
C VAL A 94 -5.23 7.20 -15.18
N SER A 95 -5.21 8.47 -14.79
CA SER A 95 -6.34 9.38 -14.96
C SER A 95 -6.52 9.76 -16.42
N ALA A 96 -7.76 9.76 -16.88
CA ALA A 96 -8.14 10.41 -18.12
C ALA A 96 -8.12 11.95 -17.96
N GLU A 97 -8.16 12.64 -19.10
CA GLU A 97 -8.42 14.08 -19.16
C GLU A 97 -9.92 14.34 -18.96
N LEU A 98 -10.24 15.41 -18.24
CA LEU A 98 -11.63 15.84 -18.05
C LEU A 98 -12.24 16.25 -19.39
N ASP A 99 -13.34 15.60 -19.76
CA ASP A 99 -14.12 15.83 -20.96
C ASP A 99 -15.61 15.77 -20.63
N THR A 100 -16.22 16.94 -20.46
CA THR A 100 -17.64 17.10 -20.13
C THR A 100 -18.61 16.57 -21.19
N SER A 101 -18.11 16.13 -22.36
CA SER A 101 -18.93 15.49 -23.39
C SER A 101 -19.01 13.96 -23.25
N LYS A 102 -18.20 13.37 -22.36
CA LYS A 102 -18.17 11.93 -22.08
C LYS A 102 -18.82 11.61 -20.75
N ASP A 103 -19.15 10.33 -20.57
CA ASP A 103 -19.55 9.82 -19.26
C ASP A 103 -18.30 9.46 -18.46
N GLN A 104 -17.99 10.28 -17.45
CA GLN A 104 -16.81 10.16 -16.61
C GLN A 104 -17.21 10.06 -15.14
N LEU A 105 -16.40 9.36 -14.36
CA LEU A 105 -16.42 9.41 -12.90
C LEU A 105 -15.27 10.34 -12.47
N VAL A 106 -15.60 11.51 -11.95
CA VAL A 106 -14.65 12.55 -11.57
C VAL A 106 -14.42 12.50 -10.06
N VAL A 107 -13.32 11.87 -9.66
CA VAL A 107 -12.97 11.65 -8.25
C VAL A 107 -12.06 12.76 -7.73
N ALA A 108 -12.51 13.49 -6.71
CA ALA A 108 -11.68 14.44 -5.98
C ALA A 108 -10.79 13.73 -4.95
N THR A 109 -9.51 14.11 -4.88
CA THR A 109 -8.58 13.54 -3.89
C THR A 109 -7.47 14.54 -3.51
N ASN A 110 -6.70 14.21 -2.48
CA ASN A 110 -5.41 14.85 -2.19
C ASN A 110 -4.31 13.79 -2.20
N ALA A 111 -3.64 13.60 -3.33
CA ALA A 111 -2.69 12.51 -3.54
C ALA A 111 -1.32 12.79 -2.88
N ALA A 112 -1.30 12.88 -1.56
CA ALA A 112 -0.11 13.16 -0.74
C ALA A 112 0.02 12.23 0.48
N PHE A 113 -0.71 11.13 0.52
CA PHE A 113 -0.83 10.24 1.67
C PHE A 113 -0.56 8.77 1.32
N GLU A 114 0.73 8.40 1.24
CA GLU A 114 1.13 7.00 1.02
C GLU A 114 0.81 6.13 2.25
N PRO A 115 0.25 4.90 2.07
CA PRO A 115 0.03 4.17 0.82
C PRO A 115 -1.39 4.28 0.22
N PHE A 116 -2.19 5.25 0.66
CA PHE A 116 -3.61 5.34 0.31
C PHE A 116 -3.84 6.10 -1.00
N GLU A 117 -3.31 7.32 -1.13
CA GLU A 117 -3.40 8.13 -2.35
C GLU A 117 -2.15 8.98 -2.52
N TYR A 118 -1.39 8.76 -3.60
CA TYR A 118 -0.14 9.48 -3.83
C TYR A 118 0.28 9.50 -5.30
N THR A 119 1.20 10.39 -5.62
CA THR A 119 1.89 10.42 -6.92
C THR A 119 3.40 10.22 -6.73
N LEU A 120 4.05 9.53 -7.66
CA LEU A 120 5.51 9.35 -7.66
C LEU A 120 6.23 10.41 -8.52
N SER A 121 5.50 11.09 -9.40
CA SER A 121 6.02 12.13 -10.28
C SER A 121 4.88 13.05 -10.73
N THR A 122 5.23 14.12 -11.45
CA THR A 122 4.24 14.98 -12.11
C THR A 122 3.66 14.25 -13.33
N GLY A 123 2.34 14.10 -13.39
CA GLY A 123 1.68 13.42 -14.50
C GLY A 123 0.24 13.06 -14.16
N ASN A 124 -0.33 12.14 -14.93
CA ASN A 124 -1.67 11.61 -14.74
C ASN A 124 -1.66 10.19 -14.13
N GLU A 125 -0.54 9.76 -13.55
CA GLU A 125 -0.40 8.47 -12.87
C GLU A 125 -0.51 8.67 -11.36
N TYR A 126 -1.44 7.94 -10.77
CA TYR A 126 -1.73 7.93 -9.34
C TYR A 126 -1.56 6.53 -8.77
N TYR A 127 -1.23 6.45 -7.49
CA TYR A 127 -0.95 5.20 -6.80
C TYR A 127 -1.66 5.19 -5.46
N GLY A 128 -1.92 3.98 -4.97
CA GLY A 128 -2.43 3.75 -3.63
C GLY A 128 -3.77 3.03 -3.62
N VAL A 129 -4.13 2.56 -2.44
CA VAL A 129 -5.39 1.84 -2.18
C VAL A 129 -6.58 2.59 -2.76
N ASP A 130 -6.70 3.88 -2.48
CA ASP A 130 -7.85 4.70 -2.87
C ASP A 130 -7.95 4.86 -4.39
N MET A 131 -6.80 4.92 -5.07
CA MET A 131 -6.75 5.09 -6.53
C MET A 131 -7.18 3.82 -7.25
N GLU A 132 -6.76 2.65 -6.77
CA GLU A 132 -7.21 1.37 -7.31
C GLU A 132 -8.70 1.14 -7.06
N LEU A 133 -9.19 1.49 -5.87
CA LEU A 133 -10.62 1.41 -5.55
C LEU A 133 -11.44 2.37 -6.43
N ALA A 134 -10.97 3.59 -6.67
CA ALA A 134 -11.61 4.53 -7.59
C ALA A 134 -11.67 3.99 -9.03
N LYS A 135 -10.59 3.33 -9.49
CA LYS A 135 -10.56 2.67 -10.81
C LYS A 135 -11.56 1.53 -10.91
N LEU A 136 -11.63 0.67 -9.89
CA LEU A 136 -12.60 -0.42 -9.85
C LEU A 136 -14.05 0.08 -9.80
N LEU A 137 -14.31 1.15 -9.06
CA LEU A 137 -15.62 1.79 -9.05
C LEU A 137 -15.98 2.33 -10.44
N ALA A 138 -15.07 3.06 -11.09
CA ALA A 138 -15.28 3.58 -12.45
C ALA A 138 -15.58 2.46 -13.45
N ASP A 139 -14.82 1.35 -13.39
CA ASP A 139 -15.04 0.18 -14.25
C ASP A 139 -16.41 -0.47 -14.00
N ARG A 140 -16.83 -0.57 -12.73
CA ARG A 140 -18.14 -1.10 -12.37
C ARG A 140 -19.29 -0.21 -12.87
N LEU A 141 -19.07 1.09 -12.91
CA LEU A 141 -20.03 2.07 -13.41
C LEU A 141 -20.00 2.23 -14.94
N ASP A 142 -19.09 1.54 -15.64
CA ASP A 142 -18.83 1.71 -17.07
C ASP A 142 -18.47 3.17 -17.44
N LYS A 143 -17.67 3.83 -16.57
CA LYS A 143 -17.25 5.22 -16.71
C LYS A 143 -15.75 5.36 -16.89
N GLU A 144 -15.33 6.39 -17.62
CA GLU A 144 -13.91 6.77 -17.67
C GLU A 144 -13.52 7.51 -16.39
N LEU A 145 -12.46 7.05 -15.70
CA LEU A 145 -11.99 7.67 -14.46
C LEU A 145 -11.20 8.95 -14.73
N VAL A 146 -11.59 10.04 -14.07
CA VAL A 146 -10.84 11.29 -13.99
C VAL A 146 -10.52 11.57 -12.53
N ILE A 147 -9.23 11.78 -12.21
CA ILE A 147 -8.77 12.10 -10.86
C ILE A 147 -8.44 13.59 -10.79
N GLN A 148 -9.16 14.31 -9.92
CA GLN A 148 -8.91 15.71 -9.59
C GLN A 148 -8.12 15.81 -8.30
N ASN A 149 -6.79 15.87 -8.44
CA ASN A 149 -5.89 16.07 -7.31
C ASN A 149 -5.86 17.54 -6.88
N MET A 150 -6.28 17.80 -5.65
CA MET A 150 -6.45 19.15 -5.10
C MET A 150 -5.99 19.23 -3.65
N ASN A 151 -6.02 20.44 -3.07
CA ASN A 151 -5.79 20.61 -1.64
C ASN A 151 -6.91 19.91 -0.85
N PHE A 152 -6.57 19.27 0.27
CA PHE A 152 -7.51 18.55 1.12
C PHE A 152 -8.79 19.34 1.46
N ASP A 153 -8.64 20.62 1.83
CA ASP A 153 -9.77 21.52 2.15
C ASP A 153 -10.77 21.71 0.99
N ALA A 154 -10.35 21.46 -0.25
CA ALA A 154 -11.17 21.61 -1.45
C ALA A 154 -11.92 20.32 -1.84
N VAL A 155 -11.55 19.17 -1.30
CA VAL A 155 -12.13 17.86 -1.70
C VAL A 155 -13.63 17.83 -1.43
N CYS A 156 -14.07 18.06 -0.19
CA CYS A 156 -15.49 18.08 0.14
C CYS A 156 -16.25 19.22 -0.57
N LEU A 157 -15.55 20.33 -0.84
CA LEU A 157 -16.16 21.49 -1.50
C LEU A 157 -16.45 21.22 -2.97
N SER A 158 -15.53 20.56 -3.69
CA SER A 158 -15.69 20.24 -5.10
C SER A 158 -16.84 19.24 -5.32
N VAL A 159 -16.93 18.21 -4.47
CA VAL A 159 -18.05 17.26 -4.46
C VAL A 159 -19.36 18.01 -4.21
N GLY A 160 -19.48 18.78 -3.12
CA GLY A 160 -20.71 19.51 -2.80
C GLY A 160 -21.07 20.68 -3.73
N GLN A 161 -20.22 21.00 -4.71
CA GLN A 161 -20.49 21.98 -5.78
C GLN A 161 -20.68 21.31 -7.15
N HIS A 162 -20.82 19.98 -7.19
CA HIS A 162 -20.96 19.19 -8.42
C HIS A 162 -19.78 19.36 -9.40
N GLN A 163 -18.59 19.68 -8.89
CA GLN A 163 -17.36 19.70 -9.70
C GLN A 163 -16.70 18.32 -9.78
N CYS A 164 -16.98 17.48 -8.79
CA CYS A 164 -16.58 16.08 -8.70
C CYS A 164 -17.80 15.28 -8.20
N ASP A 165 -17.77 13.98 -8.43
CA ASP A 165 -18.84 13.04 -8.07
C ASP A 165 -18.75 12.57 -6.60
#